data_AF-A0A932X1G9-F1
#
_entry.id   AF-A0A932X1G9-F1
#
_cell.length_a   1.000
_cell.length_b   1.000
_cell.length_c   1.000
_cell.angle_alpha   90.00
_cell.angle_beta   90.00
_cell.angle_gamma   90.00
#
_symmetry.space_group_name_H-M   'P 1'
#
loop_
_entity.id
_entity.type
_entity.pdbx_description
1 polymer ?
#
loop_
_entity_poly.entity_id
_entity_poly.type
_entity_poly.pdbx_seq_one_letter_code
_entity_poly.pdbx_strand_id
1 'polypeptide(L)'
;DAVTSLRRVAPQIADQLVDALLHPEQPFAVRRRIPRVLTGCPPQQAAEALLEGLSDKRFEVRYQCGCALGVVAKQNPEIHFDPQLVFEAVQREATVDKKVWDTQQLLERGEQEYGSSFAGLVRDRTSRSLEHVFRLLALVLPKEPLQIAFRGLHTADENLRGIALEYLESVLPSSVREPLWTLLEDRRPAQRPVRPKEEVLATLMRSHHSIELNLAAMNKVPGREP
;
A
#
# COMPACT_ATOMS: atom_id res chain seq x y z
N ASP A 1 -17.63 15.05 -14.18
CA ASP A 1 -16.25 14.81 -14.63
C ASP A 1 -16.24 13.68 -15.66
N ALA A 2 -15.32 13.71 -16.62
CA ALA A 2 -15.21 12.73 -17.71
C ALA A 2 -14.98 11.30 -17.20
N VAL A 3 -14.25 11.13 -16.08
CA VAL A 3 -14.06 9.81 -15.43
C VAL A 3 -15.39 9.24 -14.96
N THR A 4 -16.22 10.05 -14.30
CA THR A 4 -17.55 9.64 -13.83
C THR A 4 -18.46 9.20 -14.97
N SER A 5 -18.43 9.92 -16.10
CA SER A 5 -19.20 9.58 -17.29
C SER A 5 -18.71 8.28 -17.93
N LEU A 6 -17.38 8.11 -18.09
CA LEU A 6 -16.79 6.91 -18.67
C LEU A 6 -17.04 5.66 -17.83
N ARG A 7 -17.05 5.76 -16.49
CA ARG A 7 -17.37 4.60 -15.62
C ARG A 7 -18.71 3.94 -15.93
N ARG A 8 -19.70 4.71 -16.39
CA ARG A 8 -21.04 4.17 -16.69
C ARG A 8 -21.06 3.28 -17.94
N VAL A 9 -20.15 3.54 -18.88
CA VAL A 9 -20.01 2.76 -20.12
C VAL A 9 -18.80 1.82 -20.08
N ALA A 10 -17.97 1.90 -19.04
CA ALA A 10 -16.72 1.15 -18.89
C ALA A 10 -16.84 -0.37 -19.11
N PRO A 11 -17.90 -1.07 -18.66
CA PRO A 11 -18.06 -2.50 -18.97
C PRO A 11 -18.13 -2.83 -20.46
N GLN A 12 -18.63 -1.90 -21.29
CA GLN A 12 -18.80 -2.09 -22.73
C GLN A 12 -17.52 -1.77 -23.52
N ILE A 13 -16.59 -1.05 -22.89
CA ILE A 13 -15.35 -0.58 -23.50
C ILE A 13 -14.11 -1.03 -22.74
N ALA A 14 -14.22 -2.12 -21.97
CA ALA A 14 -13.16 -2.59 -21.08
C ALA A 14 -11.87 -2.82 -21.87
N ASP A 15 -11.94 -3.54 -22.99
CA ASP A 15 -10.76 -3.86 -23.81
C ASP A 15 -10.07 -2.60 -24.34
N GLN A 16 -10.81 -1.58 -24.82
CA GLN A 16 -10.17 -0.34 -25.28
C GLN A 16 -9.54 0.45 -24.13
N LEU A 17 -10.10 0.39 -22.92
CA LEU A 17 -9.50 0.99 -21.74
C LEU A 17 -8.21 0.26 -21.36
N VAL A 18 -8.20 -1.08 -21.41
CA VAL A 18 -7.00 -1.89 -21.16
C VAL A 18 -5.92 -1.58 -22.18
N ASP A 19 -6.24 -1.61 -23.48
CA ASP A 19 -5.32 -1.24 -24.56
C ASP A 19 -4.73 0.15 -24.32
N ALA A 20 -5.57 1.14 -23.98
CA ALA A 20 -5.12 2.50 -23.76
C ALA A 20 -4.25 2.66 -22.49
N LEU A 21 -4.44 1.82 -21.47
CA LEU A 21 -3.60 1.79 -20.27
C LEU A 21 -2.21 1.22 -20.58
N LEU A 22 -2.16 0.14 -21.34
CA LEU A 22 -0.94 -0.64 -21.58
C LEU A 22 -0.12 -0.10 -22.75
N HIS A 23 -0.72 0.68 -23.65
CA HIS A 23 -0.04 1.20 -24.82
C HIS A 23 0.97 2.31 -24.45
N PRO A 24 2.28 2.11 -24.68
CA PRO A 24 3.32 3.01 -24.18
C PRO A 24 3.29 4.42 -24.79
N GLU A 25 2.82 4.53 -26.04
CA GLU A 25 2.67 5.83 -26.74
C GLU A 25 1.44 6.63 -26.32
N GLN A 26 0.52 6.04 -25.54
CA GLN A 26 -0.65 6.80 -25.07
C GLN A 26 -0.21 7.93 -24.13
N PRO A 27 -0.83 9.12 -24.19
CA PRO A 27 -0.41 10.22 -23.34
C PRO A 27 -0.47 9.85 -21.86
N PHE A 28 0.56 10.21 -21.09
CA PHE A 28 0.63 9.94 -19.65
C PHE A 28 -0.64 10.36 -18.90
N ALA A 29 -1.21 11.52 -19.23
CA ALA A 29 -2.43 12.02 -18.60
C ALA A 29 -3.63 11.08 -18.80
N VAL A 30 -3.68 10.35 -19.93
CA VAL A 30 -4.70 9.33 -20.22
C VAL A 30 -4.43 8.08 -19.39
N ARG A 31 -3.23 7.52 -19.48
CA ARG A 31 -2.84 6.31 -18.74
C ARG A 31 -2.99 6.47 -17.22
N ARG A 32 -2.72 7.67 -16.67
CA ARG A 32 -2.93 7.98 -15.25
C ARG A 32 -4.41 7.94 -14.82
N ARG A 33 -5.35 8.25 -15.72
CA ARG A 33 -6.79 8.34 -15.40
C ARG A 33 -7.54 7.05 -15.63
N ILE A 34 -7.09 6.21 -16.57
CA ILE A 34 -7.75 4.94 -16.91
C ILE A 34 -7.93 4.00 -15.71
N PRO A 35 -6.96 3.83 -14.78
CA PRO A 35 -7.14 2.96 -13.63
C PRO A 35 -8.41 3.28 -12.83
N ARG A 36 -8.76 4.58 -12.78
CA ARG A 36 -9.98 5.03 -12.10
C ARG A 36 -11.26 4.62 -12.81
N VAL A 37 -11.23 4.50 -14.14
CA VAL A 37 -12.37 4.09 -14.96
C VAL A 37 -12.53 2.57 -14.89
N LEU A 38 -11.41 1.83 -14.89
CA LEU A 38 -11.40 0.36 -14.79
C LEU A 38 -12.07 -0.19 -13.53
N THR A 39 -12.17 0.58 -12.45
CA THR A 39 -12.94 0.16 -11.26
C THR A 39 -14.43 -0.06 -11.53
N GLY A 40 -14.95 0.40 -12.68
CA GLY A 40 -16.32 0.16 -13.13
C GLY A 40 -16.46 -1.01 -14.12
N CYS A 41 -15.37 -1.67 -14.53
CA CYS A 41 -15.36 -2.83 -15.41
C CYS A 41 -15.62 -4.14 -14.63
N PRO A 42 -15.82 -5.28 -15.31
CA PRO A 42 -15.90 -6.59 -14.65
C PRO A 42 -14.71 -6.81 -13.70
N PRO A 43 -14.93 -7.22 -12.44
CA PRO A 43 -13.92 -7.06 -11.39
C PRO A 43 -12.61 -7.83 -11.63
N GLN A 44 -12.69 -9.07 -12.11
CA GLN A 44 -11.51 -9.90 -12.42
C GLN A 44 -10.69 -9.32 -13.59
N GLN A 45 -11.37 -8.92 -14.67
CA GLN A 45 -10.72 -8.29 -15.83
C GLN A 45 -10.06 -6.96 -15.44
N ALA A 46 -10.73 -6.15 -14.61
CA ALA A 46 -10.15 -4.93 -14.07
C ALA A 46 -8.90 -5.22 -13.24
N ALA A 47 -8.94 -6.22 -12.35
CA ALA A 47 -7.81 -6.60 -11.52
C ALA A 47 -6.60 -7.02 -12.37
N GLU A 48 -6.79 -7.86 -13.39
CA GLU A 48 -5.74 -8.33 -14.29
C GLU A 48 -5.09 -7.17 -15.07
N ALA A 49 -5.90 -6.31 -15.69
CA ALA A 49 -5.40 -5.15 -16.42
C ALA A 49 -4.65 -4.15 -15.53
N LEU A 50 -5.13 -3.94 -14.30
CA LEU A 50 -4.48 -3.06 -13.35
C LEU A 50 -3.16 -3.65 -12.83
N LEU A 51 -3.08 -4.97 -12.63
CA LEU A 51 -1.83 -5.67 -12.29
C LEU A 51 -0.80 -5.50 -13.41
N GLU A 52 -1.21 -5.64 -14.67
CA GLU A 52 -0.31 -5.45 -15.81
C GLU A 52 0.17 -3.99 -15.91
N GLY A 53 -0.71 -3.03 -15.62
CA GLY A 53 -0.39 -1.60 -15.51
C GLY A 53 0.61 -1.25 -14.40
N LEU A 54 0.88 -2.14 -13.43
CA LEU A 54 1.98 -1.99 -12.45
C LEU A 54 3.38 -2.11 -13.09
N SER A 55 3.46 -2.38 -14.40
CA SER A 55 4.71 -2.37 -15.16
C SER A 55 4.96 -1.06 -15.91
N ASP A 56 4.10 -0.03 -15.76
CA ASP A 56 4.31 1.27 -16.44
C ASP A 56 5.63 1.92 -15.98
N LYS A 57 6.34 2.53 -16.94
CA LYS A 57 7.61 3.25 -16.71
C LYS A 57 7.47 4.38 -15.67
N ARG A 58 6.28 4.99 -15.56
CA ARG A 58 6.01 6.12 -14.66
C ARG A 58 5.34 5.65 -13.38
N PHE A 59 5.97 5.96 -12.24
CA PHE A 59 5.45 5.65 -10.90
C PHE A 59 4.01 6.12 -10.68
N GLU A 60 3.64 7.31 -11.17
CA GLU A 60 2.28 7.82 -10.95
C GLU A 60 1.21 6.94 -11.61
N VAL A 61 1.49 6.29 -12.75
CA VAL A 61 0.53 5.33 -13.35
C VAL A 61 0.43 4.08 -12.48
N ARG A 62 1.57 3.50 -12.08
CA ARG A 62 1.61 2.33 -11.19
C ARG A 62 0.91 2.58 -9.85
N TYR A 63 1.12 3.76 -9.27
CA TYR A 63 0.44 4.21 -8.06
C TYR A 63 -1.08 4.24 -8.23
N GLN A 64 -1.59 4.81 -9.33
CA GLN A 64 -3.03 4.84 -9.61
C GLN A 64 -3.58 3.43 -9.88
N CYS A 65 -2.82 2.55 -10.53
CA CYS A 65 -3.17 1.13 -10.65
C CYS A 65 -3.30 0.47 -9.27
N GLY A 66 -2.34 0.67 -8.37
CA GLY A 66 -2.42 0.18 -7.00
C GLY A 66 -3.60 0.74 -6.22
N CYS A 67 -3.91 2.03 -6.37
CA CYS A 67 -5.13 2.63 -5.79
C CYS A 67 -6.40 1.91 -6.28
N ALA A 68 -6.53 1.74 -7.59
CA ALA A 68 -7.68 1.09 -8.21
C ALA A 68 -7.79 -0.39 -7.80
N LEU A 69 -6.67 -1.13 -7.73
CA LEU A 69 -6.62 -2.50 -7.21
C LEU A 69 -7.16 -2.59 -5.79
N GLY A 70 -6.73 -1.68 -4.91
CA GLY A 70 -7.22 -1.65 -3.53
C GLY A 70 -8.74 -1.39 -3.43
N VAL A 71 -9.31 -0.64 -4.38
CA VAL A 71 -10.77 -0.42 -4.47
C VAL A 71 -11.47 -1.67 -4.96
N VAL A 72 -10.98 -2.25 -6.06
CA VAL A 72 -11.53 -3.46 -6.68
C VAL A 72 -11.51 -4.62 -5.67
N ALA A 73 -10.39 -4.85 -4.98
CA ALA A 73 -10.27 -5.88 -3.94
C ALA A 73 -11.19 -5.63 -2.74
N LYS A 74 -11.36 -4.36 -2.32
CA LYS A 74 -12.26 -4.02 -1.19
C LYS A 74 -13.72 -4.26 -1.55
N GLN A 75 -14.11 -3.98 -2.79
CA GLN A 75 -15.49 -4.12 -3.25
C GLN A 75 -15.85 -5.56 -3.60
N ASN A 76 -14.85 -6.40 -3.92
CA ASN A 76 -15.05 -7.76 -4.42
C ASN A 76 -14.04 -8.71 -3.73
N PRO A 77 -14.32 -9.17 -2.50
CA PRO A 77 -13.41 -10.03 -1.72
C PRO A 77 -13.09 -11.39 -2.35
N GLU A 78 -13.89 -11.82 -3.32
CA GLU A 78 -13.76 -13.08 -4.06
C GLU A 78 -12.75 -13.04 -5.22
N ILE A 79 -12.18 -11.86 -5.52
CA ILE A 79 -11.15 -11.74 -6.56
C ILE A 79 -9.89 -12.47 -6.12
N HIS A 80 -9.32 -13.21 -7.07
CA HIS A 80 -8.08 -13.92 -6.86
C HIS A 80 -6.92 -13.10 -7.43
N PHE A 81 -5.95 -12.78 -6.57
CA PHE A 81 -4.68 -12.19 -6.97
C PHE A 81 -3.60 -13.27 -6.93
N ASP A 82 -2.83 -13.40 -8.01
CA ASP A 82 -1.64 -14.25 -8.01
C ASP A 82 -0.57 -13.63 -7.08
N PRO A 83 -0.20 -14.29 -5.97
CA PRO A 83 0.81 -13.77 -5.05
C PRO A 83 2.15 -13.51 -5.72
N GLN A 84 2.54 -14.32 -6.70
CA GLN A 84 3.81 -14.16 -7.38
C GLN A 84 3.85 -12.83 -8.15
N LEU A 85 2.83 -12.53 -8.95
CA LEU A 85 2.75 -11.28 -9.71
C LEU A 85 2.71 -10.06 -8.80
N VAL A 86 2.02 -10.15 -7.67
CA VAL A 86 1.97 -9.07 -6.67
C VAL A 86 3.34 -8.86 -6.03
N PHE A 87 4.05 -9.92 -5.62
CA PHE A 87 5.39 -9.80 -5.04
C PHE A 87 6.43 -9.28 -6.04
N GLU A 88 6.34 -9.67 -7.32
CA GLU A 88 7.19 -9.10 -8.37
C GLU A 88 6.95 -7.60 -8.56
N ALA A 89 5.68 -7.16 -8.51
CA ALA A 89 5.36 -5.73 -8.55
C ALA A 89 5.91 -4.98 -7.33
N VAL A 90 5.79 -5.57 -6.13
CA VAL A 90 6.37 -5.00 -4.91
C VAL A 90 7.89 -4.92 -5.00
N GLN A 91 8.56 -5.96 -5.49
CA GLN A 91 10.01 -5.99 -5.68
C GLN A 91 10.47 -4.87 -6.63
N ARG A 92 9.74 -4.62 -7.73
CA ARG A 92 10.03 -3.51 -8.65
C ARG A 92 9.96 -2.15 -7.96
N GLU A 93 9.01 -1.93 -7.05
CA GLU A 93 8.93 -0.67 -6.30
C GLU A 93 10.02 -0.56 -5.23
N ALA A 94 10.36 -1.66 -4.57
CA ALA A 94 11.37 -1.70 -3.51
C ALA A 94 12.83 -1.65 -4.03
N THR A 95 13.04 -1.82 -5.33
CA THR A 95 14.37 -1.71 -5.96
C THR A 95 14.65 -0.33 -6.56
N VAL A 96 13.67 0.58 -6.53
CA VAL A 96 13.84 1.96 -6.99
C VAL A 96 14.81 2.70 -6.06
N ASP A 97 15.69 3.52 -6.65
CA ASP A 97 16.62 4.37 -5.90
C ASP A 97 15.93 5.16 -4.78
N LYS A 98 16.53 5.12 -3.59
CA LYS A 98 16.03 5.80 -2.38
C LYS A 98 15.76 7.30 -2.61
N LYS A 99 16.58 7.98 -3.42
CA LYS A 99 16.37 9.39 -3.80
C LYS A 99 15.06 9.62 -4.55
N VAL A 100 14.63 8.65 -5.37
CA VAL A 100 13.38 8.72 -6.11
C VAL A 100 12.19 8.50 -5.17
N TRP A 101 12.31 7.57 -4.21
CA TRP A 101 11.35 7.40 -3.11
C TRP A 101 11.15 8.68 -2.30
N ASP A 102 12.23 9.40 -2.00
CA ASP A 102 12.19 10.66 -1.25
C ASP A 102 11.61 11.81 -2.10
N THR A 103 11.91 11.85 -3.40
CA THR A 103 11.34 12.87 -4.31
C THR A 103 9.84 12.68 -4.50
N GLN A 104 9.36 11.44 -4.50
CA GLN A 104 7.93 11.11 -4.57
C GLN A 104 7.15 11.47 -3.29
N GLN A 105 7.84 11.76 -2.16
CA GLN A 105 7.24 12.35 -0.95
C GLN A 105 6.88 13.84 -1.13
N LEU A 106 7.60 14.58 -1.97
CA LEU A 106 7.48 16.04 -2.10
C LEU A 106 6.36 16.51 -3.03
N LEU A 107 5.87 15.64 -3.92
CA LEU A 107 4.78 15.94 -4.86
C LEU A 107 3.42 15.74 -4.17
N GLU A 108 3.05 16.68 -3.29
CA GLU A 108 1.75 16.68 -2.59
C GLU A 108 0.70 17.62 -3.21
N ARG A 109 -0.56 17.19 -3.04
CA ARG A 109 -1.86 17.86 -3.33
C ARG A 109 -2.31 17.89 -4.78
N GLY A 110 -2.65 16.72 -5.32
CA GLY A 110 -3.49 16.63 -6.52
C GLY A 110 -4.38 15.40 -6.48
N GLU A 111 -5.65 15.58 -6.11
CA GLU A 111 -6.74 14.60 -6.24
C GLU A 111 -6.54 13.24 -5.56
N GLN A 112 -6.46 13.21 -4.23
CA GLN A 112 -6.78 11.99 -3.48
C GLN A 112 -8.30 11.85 -3.37
N GLU A 113 -8.93 11.34 -4.43
CA GLU A 113 -10.36 10.96 -4.39
C GLU A 113 -10.55 9.52 -3.84
N TYR A 114 -9.47 8.73 -3.82
CA TYR A 114 -9.44 7.42 -3.20
C TYR A 114 -8.85 7.49 -1.80
N GLY A 115 -9.69 7.32 -0.78
CA GLY A 115 -9.22 7.08 0.58
C GLY A 115 -8.36 5.82 0.62
N SER A 116 -7.06 5.97 0.83
CA SER A 116 -6.19 4.81 1.08
C SER A 116 -6.48 4.24 2.46
N SER A 117 -6.48 2.92 2.58
CA SER A 117 -6.58 2.27 3.90
C SER A 117 -5.35 2.51 4.79
N PHE A 118 -4.29 3.08 4.20
CA PHE A 118 -3.09 3.53 4.89
C PHE A 118 -3.04 5.07 5.05
N ALA A 119 -3.88 5.82 4.31
CA ALA A 119 -3.98 7.26 4.48
C ALA A 119 -4.55 7.61 5.87
N GLY A 120 -3.96 8.61 6.51
CA GLY A 120 -4.33 9.05 7.86
C GLY A 120 -3.86 8.13 9.00
N LEU A 121 -3.18 7.00 8.70
CA LEU A 121 -2.59 6.15 9.74
C LEU A 121 -1.37 6.78 10.42
N VAL A 122 -0.77 7.79 9.79
CA VAL A 122 0.42 8.49 10.27
C VAL A 122 0.13 10.00 10.15
N ARG A 123 0.47 10.76 11.20
CA ARG A 123 0.29 12.23 11.23
C ARG A 123 1.32 12.99 10.39
N ASP A 124 2.40 12.31 10.01
CA ASP A 124 3.57 12.85 9.32
C ASP A 124 3.64 12.38 7.86
N ARG A 125 4.39 13.11 7.02
CA ARG A 125 4.50 12.89 5.57
C ARG A 125 4.97 11.47 5.22
N THR A 126 4.03 10.55 5.02
CA THR A 126 4.34 9.19 4.56
C THR A 126 4.81 9.20 3.10
N SER A 127 5.87 8.46 2.79
CA SER A 127 6.25 8.18 1.40
C SER A 127 5.12 7.49 0.65
N ARG A 128 4.66 8.11 -0.45
CA ARG A 128 3.73 7.50 -1.40
C ARG A 128 4.24 6.17 -1.91
N SER A 129 5.56 6.00 -2.02
CA SER A 129 6.22 4.76 -2.46
C SER A 129 6.04 3.65 -1.42
N LEU A 130 6.31 3.95 -0.13
CA LEU A 130 6.09 2.98 0.95
C LEU A 130 4.61 2.64 1.12
N GLU A 131 3.73 3.64 1.03
CA GLU A 131 2.29 3.43 1.06
C GLU A 131 1.82 2.54 -0.10
N HIS A 132 2.38 2.75 -1.30
CA HIS A 132 2.08 1.94 -2.47
C HIS A 132 2.53 0.49 -2.28
N VAL A 133 3.74 0.26 -1.78
CA VAL A 133 4.24 -1.08 -1.43
C VAL A 133 3.28 -1.80 -0.48
N PHE A 134 2.89 -1.17 0.62
CA PHE A 134 1.97 -1.77 1.59
C PHE A 134 0.56 -1.99 1.02
N ARG A 135 0.11 -1.13 0.10
CA ARG A 135 -1.14 -1.32 -0.61
C ARG A 135 -1.13 -2.55 -1.50
N LEU A 136 -0.03 -2.80 -2.21
CA LEU A 136 0.12 -3.99 -3.04
C LEU A 136 0.22 -5.26 -2.17
N LEU A 137 1.00 -5.21 -1.09
CA LEU A 137 1.10 -6.33 -0.13
C LEU A 137 -0.27 -6.70 0.46
N ALA A 138 -1.14 -5.72 0.73
CA ALA A 138 -2.47 -5.95 1.25
C ALA A 138 -3.44 -6.65 0.28
N LEU A 139 -3.05 -6.87 -0.99
CA LEU A 139 -3.81 -7.69 -1.93
C LEU A 139 -3.68 -9.20 -1.64
N VAL A 140 -2.59 -9.62 -0.99
CA VAL A 140 -2.24 -11.04 -0.82
C VAL A 140 -1.86 -11.41 0.62
N LEU A 141 -1.73 -10.42 1.50
CA LEU A 141 -1.46 -10.61 2.93
C LEU A 141 -2.60 -10.02 3.78
N PRO A 142 -2.79 -10.50 5.02
CA PRO A 142 -3.81 -9.98 5.94
C PRO A 142 -3.67 -8.47 6.17
N LYS A 143 -4.74 -7.74 5.84
CA LYS A 143 -4.75 -6.28 5.80
C LYS A 143 -4.50 -5.63 7.16
N GLU A 144 -5.18 -6.09 8.20
CA GLU A 144 -5.10 -5.48 9.54
C GLU A 144 -3.68 -5.60 10.14
N PRO A 145 -3.03 -6.79 10.15
CA PRO A 145 -1.64 -6.89 10.56
C PRO A 145 -0.68 -6.01 9.76
N LEU A 146 -0.87 -5.90 8.44
CA LEU A 146 -0.09 -5.00 7.60
C LEU A 146 -0.27 -3.53 7.96
N GLN A 147 -1.49 -3.09 8.25
CA GLN A 147 -1.76 -1.72 8.70
C GLN A 147 -1.07 -1.41 10.03
N ILE A 148 -1.07 -2.37 10.95
CA ILE A 148 -0.40 -2.22 12.25
C ILE A 148 1.11 -2.19 12.06
N ALA A 149 1.67 -3.07 11.22
CA ALA A 149 3.09 -3.03 10.88
C ALA A 149 3.48 -1.69 10.24
N PHE A 150 2.67 -1.20 9.29
CA PHE A 150 2.88 0.11 8.65
C PHE A 150 2.91 1.26 9.67
N ARG A 151 1.96 1.28 10.62
CA ARG A 151 1.96 2.26 11.74
C ARG A 151 3.22 2.10 12.60
N GLY A 152 3.60 0.86 12.91
CA GLY A 152 4.80 0.53 13.68
C GLY A 152 6.10 1.02 13.03
N LEU A 153 6.18 1.09 11.70
CA LEU A 153 7.36 1.66 11.02
C LEU A 153 7.49 3.18 11.19
N HIS A 154 6.40 3.87 11.50
CA HIS A 154 6.33 5.34 11.62
C HIS A 154 6.17 5.84 13.07
N THR A 155 6.06 4.93 14.04
CA THR A 155 6.02 5.28 15.47
C THR A 155 7.42 5.59 16.02
N ALA A 156 7.47 6.32 17.14
CA ALA A 156 8.68 6.52 17.93
C ALA A 156 8.91 5.39 18.96
N ASP A 157 7.92 4.51 19.16
CA ASP A 157 8.05 3.33 20.03
C ASP A 157 8.93 2.25 19.36
N GLU A 158 10.18 2.16 19.79
CA GLU A 158 11.17 1.18 19.33
C GLU A 158 10.71 -0.28 19.49
N ASN A 159 9.87 -0.58 20.49
CA ASN A 159 9.36 -1.93 20.67
C ASN A 159 8.32 -2.28 19.61
N LEU A 160 7.31 -1.42 19.40
CA LEU A 160 6.31 -1.63 18.35
C LEU A 160 6.96 -1.64 16.96
N ARG A 161 7.94 -0.77 16.74
CA ARG A 161 8.77 -0.73 15.52
C ARG A 161 9.49 -2.05 15.29
N GLY A 162 10.14 -2.59 16.32
CA GLY A 162 10.82 -3.89 16.25
C GLY A 162 9.86 -5.04 15.91
N ILE A 163 8.67 -5.08 16.52
CA ILE A 163 7.67 -6.12 16.26
C ILE A 163 7.09 -6.00 14.84
N ALA A 164 6.91 -4.76 14.34
CA ALA A 164 6.47 -4.53 12.96
C ALA A 164 7.50 -5.05 11.94
N LEU A 165 8.79 -4.76 12.14
CA LEU A 165 9.87 -5.27 11.29
C LEU A 165 9.93 -6.80 11.32
N GLU A 166 9.82 -7.39 12.50
CA GLU A 166 9.84 -8.85 12.65
C GLU A 166 8.63 -9.52 11.98
N TYR A 167 7.44 -8.90 12.07
CA TYR A 167 6.27 -9.39 11.37
C TYR A 167 6.52 -9.41 9.86
N LEU A 168 7.02 -8.30 9.31
CA LEU A 168 7.35 -8.20 7.89
C LEU A 168 8.41 -9.23 7.48
N GLU A 169 9.41 -9.50 8.32
CA GLU A 169 10.43 -10.51 8.06
C GLU A 169 9.84 -11.92 7.99
N SER A 170 8.84 -12.21 8.83
CA SER A 170 8.18 -13.52 8.87
C SER A 170 7.21 -13.79 7.71
N VAL A 171 6.67 -12.74 7.08
CA VAL A 171 5.62 -12.87 6.05
C VAL A 171 6.10 -12.57 4.63
N LEU A 172 7.21 -11.86 4.46
CA LEU A 172 7.71 -11.46 3.15
C LEU A 172 8.74 -12.46 2.61
N PRO A 173 8.65 -12.84 1.32
CA PRO A 173 9.70 -13.62 0.68
C PRO A 173 11.02 -12.82 0.61
N SER A 174 12.16 -13.51 0.56
CA SER A 174 13.49 -12.89 0.52
C SER A 174 13.65 -11.88 -0.62
N SER A 175 13.06 -12.19 -1.79
CA SER A 175 13.07 -11.32 -2.99
C SER A 175 12.47 -9.93 -2.74
N VAL A 176 11.53 -9.80 -1.82
CA VAL A 176 10.90 -8.53 -1.42
C VAL A 176 11.57 -7.96 -0.17
N ARG A 177 11.88 -8.81 0.80
CA ARG A 177 12.46 -8.44 2.09
C ARG A 177 13.78 -7.70 1.93
N GLU A 178 14.71 -8.23 1.14
CA GLU A 178 16.08 -7.69 1.04
C GLU A 178 16.12 -6.25 0.47
N PRO A 179 15.46 -5.94 -0.67
CA PRO A 179 15.37 -4.57 -1.15
C PRO A 179 14.63 -3.63 -0.19
N LEU A 180 13.53 -4.10 0.41
CA LEU A 180 12.73 -3.30 1.32
C LEU A 180 13.51 -2.92 2.59
N TRP A 181 14.33 -3.83 3.12
CA TRP A 181 15.16 -3.56 4.30
C TRP A 181 16.20 -2.48 4.03
N THR A 182 16.85 -2.51 2.87
CA THR A 182 17.82 -1.47 2.45
C THR A 182 17.20 -0.06 2.48
N LEU A 183 15.90 0.04 2.16
CA LEU A 183 15.16 1.30 2.20
C LEU A 183 14.74 1.71 3.63
N LEU A 184 14.41 0.73 4.48
CA LEU A 184 14.01 0.94 5.88
C LEU A 184 15.20 1.16 6.84
N GLU A 185 16.40 0.77 6.44
CA GLU A 185 17.62 0.63 7.25
C GLU A 185 18.23 1.92 7.83
N ASP A 186 17.69 3.10 7.52
CA ASP A 186 18.09 4.36 8.18
C ASP A 186 17.65 4.47 9.65
N ARG A 187 16.93 3.48 10.20
CA ARG A 187 16.30 3.55 11.52
C ARG A 187 16.21 2.19 12.22
N ARG A 188 17.36 1.55 12.51
CA ARG A 188 17.43 0.25 13.21
C ARG A 188 17.69 0.41 14.72
N PRO A 189 17.00 -0.38 15.57
CA PRO A 189 17.62 -1.06 16.70
C PRO A 189 18.12 -2.48 16.31
N ALA A 190 19.02 -3.03 17.12
CA ALA A 190 19.85 -4.21 16.84
C ALA A 190 19.10 -5.56 16.65
N GLN A 191 19.80 -6.52 16.02
CA GLN A 191 19.35 -7.88 15.70
C GLN A 191 18.64 -8.56 16.88
N ARG A 192 17.42 -9.06 16.64
CA ARG A 192 16.65 -9.89 17.56
C ARG A 192 16.50 -11.32 17.00
N PRO A 193 16.32 -12.33 17.85
CA PRO A 193 16.13 -13.72 17.40
C PRO A 193 14.83 -13.88 16.61
N VAL A 194 14.88 -14.71 15.56
CA VAL A 194 13.74 -15.01 14.67
C VAL A 194 12.72 -15.87 15.42
N ARG A 195 11.46 -15.39 15.53
CA ARG A 195 10.34 -16.11 16.13
C ARG A 195 9.37 -16.64 15.06
N PRO A 196 8.54 -17.66 15.37
CA PRO A 196 7.50 -18.16 14.46
C PRO A 196 6.47 -17.08 14.09
N LYS A 197 5.97 -17.10 12.85
CA LYS A 197 5.03 -16.11 12.31
C LYS A 197 3.80 -15.91 13.19
N GLU A 198 3.20 -16.98 13.70
CA GLU A 198 1.99 -16.94 14.52
C GLU A 198 2.22 -16.20 15.84
N GLU A 199 3.40 -16.40 16.45
CA GLU A 199 3.78 -15.74 17.70
C GLU A 199 4.05 -14.24 17.48
N VAL A 200 4.73 -13.89 16.39
CA VAL A 200 5.01 -12.50 16.02
C VAL A 200 3.71 -11.76 15.73
N LEU A 201 2.81 -12.37 14.96
CA LEU A 201 1.48 -11.82 14.69
C LEU A 201 0.68 -11.57 15.98
N ALA A 202 0.61 -12.57 16.87
CA ALA A 202 -0.10 -12.43 18.14
C ALA A 202 0.52 -11.33 19.03
N THR A 203 1.84 -11.16 18.98
CA THR A 203 2.54 -10.10 19.70
C THR A 203 2.23 -8.72 19.11
N LEU A 204 2.26 -8.59 17.78
CA LEU A 204 1.92 -7.36 17.06
C LEU A 204 0.50 -6.88 17.41
N MET A 205 -0.47 -7.80 17.40
CA MET A 205 -1.87 -7.47 17.68
C MET A 205 -2.06 -7.03 19.14
N ARG A 206 -1.44 -7.73 20.09
CA ARG A 206 -1.51 -7.39 21.54
C ARG A 206 -0.86 -6.04 21.85
N SER A 207 0.33 -5.78 21.30
CA SER A 207 1.03 -4.51 21.50
C SER A 207 0.25 -3.35 20.93
N HIS A 208 -0.33 -3.51 19.74
CA HIS A 208 -1.16 -2.48 19.13
C HIS A 208 -2.37 -2.11 20.00
N HIS A 209 -3.14 -3.12 20.44
CA HIS A 209 -4.32 -2.89 21.29
C HIS A 209 -3.96 -2.21 22.61
N SER A 210 -2.84 -2.59 23.23
CA SER A 210 -2.36 -1.99 24.47
C SER A 210 -1.98 -0.51 24.29
N ILE A 211 -1.36 -0.16 23.16
CA ILE A 211 -0.99 1.22 22.84
C ILE A 211 -2.23 2.08 22.57
N GLU A 212 -3.21 1.56 21.82
CA GLU A 212 -4.47 2.28 21.58
C GLU A 212 -5.24 2.54 22.88
N LEU A 213 -5.29 1.57 23.79
CA LEU A 213 -5.90 1.74 25.11
C LEU A 213 -5.17 2.79 25.96
N ASN A 214 -3.84 2.78 25.97
CA ASN A 214 -3.03 3.77 26.71
C ASN A 214 -3.23 5.19 26.15
N LEU A 215 -3.22 5.36 24.83
CA LEU A 215 -3.47 6.64 24.18
C LEU A 215 -4.91 7.15 24.44
N ALA A 216 -5.89 6.26 24.41
CA ALA A 216 -7.27 6.58 24.74
C ALA A 216 -7.44 6.99 26.22
N ALA A 217 -6.71 6.35 27.14
CA ALA A 217 -6.70 6.70 28.56
C ALA A 217 -6.04 8.07 28.81
N MET A 218 -4.91 8.36 28.14
CA MET A 218 -4.23 9.67 28.24
C MET A 218 -5.09 10.82 27.69
N ASN A 219 -5.82 10.60 26.59
CA ASN A 219 -6.74 11.59 26.02
C ASN A 219 -8.03 11.78 26.85
N LYS A 220 -8.31 10.85 27.79
CA LYS A 220 -9.48 10.91 28.67
C LYS A 220 -9.20 11.55 30.02
N VAL A 221 -7.97 12.01 30.33
CA VAL A 221 -7.68 12.73 31.58
C VAL A 221 -8.14 14.19 31.44
N PRO A 222 -9.27 14.61 32.05
CA PRO A 222 -9.69 16.00 32.06
C PRO A 222 -9.12 16.65 33.32
N GLY A 223 -8.28 17.67 33.16
CA GLY A 223 -8.04 18.69 34.19
C GLY A 223 -7.31 18.23 35.46
N ARG A 224 -6.06 18.68 35.61
CA ARG A 224 -5.55 19.04 36.94
C ARG A 224 -6.44 20.15 37.51
N GLU A 225 -7.14 19.79 38.57
CA GLU A 225 -7.55 20.51 39.79
C GLU A 225 -7.81 22.03 39.76
N PRO A 226 -8.85 22.54 40.44
CA PRO A 226 -8.79 23.87 41.04
C PRO A 226 -7.88 23.91 42.28
#